data_AF-A0A7S0FZH5-F1
#
_entry.id   AF-A0A7S0FZH5-F1
#
_cell.length_a   1.000
_cell.length_b   1.000
_cell.length_c   1.000
_cell.angle_alpha   90.00
_cell.angle_beta   90.00
_cell.angle_gamma   90.00
#
_symmetry.space_group_name_H-M   'P 1'
#
loop_
_entity.id
_entity.type
_entity.pdbx_description
1 polymer ?
#
loop_
_entity_poly.entity_id
_entity_poly.type
_entity_poly.pdbx_seq_one_letter_code
_entity_poly.pdbx_strand_id
1 'polypeptide(L)'
;HVLWDALWPYLWQWLPELGRIRDPVRCFAARTDGYNLSALLSHCARAPANSPMLLALRVRTVGSSLAVLGAFLPAAVRGTGNGYLDLASYGLIGSFASDAYVFSVLGDETSHGPPQVWHWSGHNELLLHAPANASELFVGGDGVALSLDHTLGRGSTACCATFGSPQLLPPEPGAPEGKSVEYVVLDVEVFELD
;
A
#
# COMPACT_ATOMS: atom_id res chain seq x y z
N HIS A 1 8.66 12.93 -6.18
CA HIS A 1 8.17 11.59 -6.52
C HIS A 1 8.52 10.65 -5.39
N VAL A 2 7.58 9.80 -5.00
CA VAL A 2 7.79 8.74 -4.01
C VAL A 2 8.57 7.59 -4.65
N LEU A 3 8.13 7.19 -5.85
CA LEU A 3 8.80 6.17 -6.66
C LEU A 3 9.82 6.85 -7.58
N TRP A 4 11.07 6.41 -7.51
CA TRP A 4 12.13 6.84 -8.43
C TRP A 4 12.29 5.84 -9.58
N ASP A 5 12.91 6.28 -10.68
CA ASP A 5 12.96 5.54 -11.95
C ASP A 5 13.49 4.12 -11.80
N ALA A 6 14.49 3.92 -10.95
CA ALA A 6 15.09 2.61 -10.71
C ALA A 6 14.18 1.61 -9.95
N LEU A 7 13.09 2.05 -9.30
CA LEU A 7 12.13 1.15 -8.65
C LEU A 7 11.12 0.55 -9.62
N TRP A 8 10.75 1.28 -10.67
CA TRP A 8 9.70 0.84 -11.59
C TRP A 8 9.94 -0.56 -12.18
N PRO A 9 11.15 -0.94 -12.61
CA PRO A 9 11.40 -2.29 -13.11
C PRO A 9 11.07 -3.40 -12.09
N TYR A 10 11.35 -3.16 -10.80
CA TYR A 10 11.03 -4.11 -9.73
C TYR A 10 9.52 -4.21 -9.50
N LEU A 11 8.82 -3.08 -9.51
CA LEU A 11 7.37 -3.05 -9.33
C LEU A 11 6.68 -3.74 -10.52
N TRP A 12 7.15 -3.50 -11.75
CA TRP A 12 6.59 -4.07 -12.97
C TRP A 12 6.73 -5.60 -13.05
N GLN A 13 7.87 -6.15 -12.65
CA GLN A 13 8.05 -7.61 -12.66
C GLN A 13 7.13 -8.33 -11.68
N TRP A 14 6.66 -7.65 -10.63
CA TRP A 14 5.75 -8.22 -9.63
C TRP A 14 4.28 -8.12 -10.03
N LEU A 15 3.95 -7.27 -11.01
CA LEU A 15 2.59 -7.20 -11.55
C LEU A 15 2.20 -8.52 -12.25
N PRO A 16 0.92 -8.89 -12.22
CA PRO A 16 0.36 -9.91 -13.10
C PRO A 16 0.62 -9.55 -14.57
N GLU A 17 0.67 -10.56 -15.45
CA GLU A 17 1.03 -10.37 -16.87
C GLU A 17 0.17 -9.30 -17.58
N LEU A 18 -1.14 -9.30 -17.35
CA LEU A 18 -2.05 -8.31 -17.92
C LEU A 18 -1.87 -6.90 -17.35
N GLY A 19 -1.30 -6.78 -16.15
CA GLY A 19 -0.96 -5.48 -15.57
C GLY A 19 0.28 -4.85 -16.19
N ARG A 20 1.20 -5.67 -16.73
CA ARG A 20 2.48 -5.18 -17.28
C ARG A 20 2.36 -4.46 -18.61
N ILE A 21 1.24 -4.62 -19.31
CA ILE A 21 0.96 -3.97 -20.59
C ILE A 21 0.27 -2.60 -20.43
N ARG A 22 -0.12 -2.24 -19.21
CA ARG A 22 -0.79 -0.98 -18.88
C ARG A 22 0.23 0.09 -18.53
N ASP A 23 -0.15 1.35 -18.69
CA ASP A 23 0.69 2.48 -18.30
C ASP A 23 0.30 3.00 -16.90
N PRO A 24 1.27 3.31 -16.01
CA PRO A 24 0.96 3.90 -14.72
C PRO A 24 0.53 5.36 -14.90
N VAL A 25 -0.70 5.68 -14.50
CA VAL A 25 -1.23 7.04 -14.45
C VAL A 25 -1.37 7.48 -13.01
N ARG A 26 -0.66 8.53 -12.61
CA ARG A 26 -0.75 9.06 -11.24
C ARG A 26 -2.12 9.68 -11.00
N CYS A 27 -2.93 9.07 -10.14
CA CYS A 27 -4.28 9.56 -9.80
C CYS A 27 -4.30 10.44 -8.54
N PHE A 28 -3.32 10.28 -7.65
CA PHE A 28 -3.18 11.08 -6.43
C PHE A 28 -1.72 11.33 -6.06
N ALA A 29 -1.43 12.54 -5.59
CA ALA A 29 -0.19 12.87 -4.88
C ALA A 29 -0.46 13.86 -3.74
N ALA A 30 -0.05 13.52 -2.52
CA ALA A 30 -0.36 14.34 -1.33
C ALA A 30 0.16 15.78 -1.45
N ARG A 31 1.31 16.00 -2.11
CA ARG A 31 1.86 17.34 -2.36
C ARG A 31 0.96 18.25 -3.20
N THR A 32 0.17 17.70 -4.11
CA THR A 32 -0.66 18.48 -5.04
C THR A 32 -2.14 18.41 -4.70
N ASP A 33 -2.59 17.27 -4.18
CA ASP A 33 -4.02 16.99 -3.95
C ASP A 33 -4.42 17.09 -2.47
N GLY A 34 -3.44 17.28 -1.57
CA GLY A 34 -3.64 17.52 -0.15
C GLY A 34 -3.26 16.33 0.75
N TYR A 35 -2.94 16.64 2.01
CA TYR A 35 -2.53 15.66 3.03
C TYR A 35 -3.72 15.25 3.90
N ASN A 36 -4.69 14.56 3.31
CA ASN A 36 -5.74 13.90 4.08
C ASN A 36 -6.30 12.70 3.32
N LEU A 37 -6.73 11.69 4.08
CA LEU A 37 -7.19 10.43 3.52
C LEU A 37 -8.49 10.58 2.70
N SER A 38 -9.36 11.53 3.07
CA SER A 38 -10.59 11.80 2.32
C SER A 38 -10.30 12.26 0.88
N ALA A 39 -9.30 13.12 0.69
CA ALA A 39 -8.85 13.54 -0.63
C ALA A 39 -8.27 12.38 -1.44
N LEU A 40 -7.42 11.55 -0.82
CA LEU A 40 -6.87 10.34 -1.44
C LEU A 40 -7.97 9.42 -1.95
N LEU A 41 -8.91 9.05 -1.07
CA LEU A 41 -10.03 8.15 -1.42
C LEU A 41 -10.92 8.76 -2.49
N SER A 42 -11.19 10.07 -2.43
CA SER A 42 -12.02 10.77 -3.42
C SER A 42 -11.37 10.84 -4.80
N HIS A 43 -10.05 10.96 -4.87
CA HIS A 43 -9.31 10.92 -6.14
C HIS A 43 -9.30 9.52 -6.74
N CYS A 44 -8.99 8.51 -5.94
CA CYS A 44 -8.94 7.12 -6.38
C CYS A 44 -10.33 6.57 -6.75
N ALA A 45 -11.41 7.05 -6.14
CA ALA A 45 -12.78 6.65 -6.46
C ALA A 45 -13.27 7.13 -7.85
N ARG A 46 -12.54 8.01 -8.54
CA ARG A 46 -12.88 8.45 -9.91
C ARG A 46 -12.62 7.35 -10.94
N ALA A 47 -11.71 6.43 -10.64
CA ALA A 47 -11.43 5.27 -11.46
C ALA A 47 -12.56 4.22 -11.34
N PRO A 48 -12.76 3.37 -12.37
CA PRO A 48 -13.55 2.16 -12.26
C PRO A 48 -13.22 1.31 -11.03
N ALA A 49 -14.20 0.57 -10.50
CA ALA A 49 -13.99 -0.25 -9.30
C ALA A 49 -12.89 -1.31 -9.47
N ASN A 50 -12.79 -1.85 -10.68
CA ASN A 50 -11.82 -2.86 -11.07
C ASN A 50 -10.50 -2.28 -11.58
N SER A 51 -10.26 -0.97 -11.47
CA SER A 51 -8.97 -0.38 -11.82
C SER A 51 -7.93 -0.76 -10.77
N PRO A 52 -6.89 -1.53 -11.14
CA PRO A 52 -5.81 -1.86 -10.22
C PRO A 52 -4.98 -0.61 -9.91
N MET A 53 -4.53 -0.50 -8.66
CA MET A 53 -3.82 0.67 -8.17
C MET A 53 -2.57 0.28 -7.38
N LEU A 54 -1.53 1.08 -7.56
CA LEU A 54 -0.29 1.02 -6.80
C LEU A 54 -0.25 2.19 -5.82
N LEU A 55 -0.34 1.90 -4.52
CA LEU A 55 -0.14 2.84 -3.42
C LEU A 55 1.33 2.84 -3.02
N ALA A 56 1.96 4.00 -2.97
CA ALA A 56 3.34 4.16 -2.54
C ALA A 56 3.49 5.27 -1.50
N LEU A 57 4.23 4.95 -0.43
CA LEU A 57 4.52 5.83 0.69
C LEU A 57 6.03 6.04 0.80
N ARG A 58 6.47 7.30 0.82
CA ARG A 58 7.80 7.63 1.29
C ARG A 58 7.71 7.86 2.79
N VAL A 59 8.47 7.10 3.58
CA VAL A 59 8.37 7.13 5.04
C VAL A 59 9.72 7.36 5.70
N ARG A 60 9.66 7.76 6.96
CA ARG A 60 10.79 7.80 7.88
C ARG A 60 10.48 6.93 9.08
N THR A 61 11.37 5.99 9.37
CA THR A 61 11.35 5.17 10.59
C THR A 61 11.68 6.02 11.82
N VAL A 62 11.35 5.54 13.03
CA VAL A 62 11.70 6.23 14.28
C VAL A 62 13.23 6.36 14.44
N GLY A 63 14.01 5.36 13.99
CA GLY A 63 15.47 5.42 13.86
C GLY A 63 16.02 6.36 12.77
N SER A 64 15.16 7.19 12.16
CA SER A 64 15.48 8.18 11.12
C SER A 64 15.96 7.62 9.78
N SER A 65 15.89 6.31 9.56
CA SER A 65 16.10 5.71 8.24
C SER A 65 14.92 6.00 7.32
N LEU A 66 15.21 6.29 6.06
CA LEU A 66 14.21 6.42 5.00
C LEU A 66 13.81 5.05 4.46
N ALA A 67 12.59 4.96 3.96
CA ALA A 67 12.12 3.80 3.23
C ALA A 67 10.98 4.19 2.27
N VAL A 68 10.71 3.31 1.32
CA VAL A 68 9.47 3.30 0.54
C VAL A 68 8.69 2.05 0.89
N LEU A 69 7.44 2.23 1.28
CA LEU A 69 6.49 1.16 1.51
C LEU A 69 5.37 1.27 0.48
N GLY A 70 4.71 0.18 0.16
CA GLY A 70 3.53 0.28 -0.66
C GLY A 70 2.80 -1.02 -0.85
N ALA A 71 1.73 -0.93 -1.64
CA ALA A 71 0.88 -2.05 -1.96
C ALA A 71 0.37 -1.91 -3.39
N PHE A 72 0.30 -3.04 -4.08
CA PHE A 72 -0.50 -3.16 -5.29
C PHE A 72 -1.83 -3.82 -4.93
N LEU A 73 -2.91 -3.17 -5.33
CA LEU A 73 -4.27 -3.59 -5.07
C LEU A 73 -4.97 -3.84 -6.41
N PRO A 74 -5.63 -4.99 -6.60
CA PRO A 74 -6.28 -5.34 -7.86
C PRO A 74 -7.62 -4.61 -8.08
N ALA A 75 -7.92 -3.61 -7.26
CA ALA A 75 -9.10 -2.78 -7.32
C ALA A 75 -8.77 -1.37 -6.84
N ALA A 76 -9.63 -0.42 -7.20
CA ALA A 76 -9.42 0.98 -6.89
C ALA A 76 -9.49 1.22 -5.38
N VAL A 77 -8.57 2.05 -4.87
CA VAL A 77 -8.53 2.43 -3.46
C VAL A 77 -9.73 3.31 -3.13
N ARG A 78 -10.71 2.78 -2.41
CA ARG A 78 -11.97 3.48 -2.10
C ARG A 78 -12.48 3.13 -0.72
N GLY A 79 -13.40 3.95 -0.22
CA GLY A 79 -14.09 3.67 1.03
C GLY A 79 -14.83 2.33 0.96
N THR A 80 -14.63 1.47 1.96
CA THR A 80 -15.16 0.10 2.02
C THR A 80 -16.32 -0.04 3.01
N GLY A 81 -16.77 1.06 3.62
CA GLY A 81 -17.84 1.05 4.60
C GLY A 81 -17.36 0.57 5.97
N ASN A 82 -17.97 -0.49 6.53
CA ASN A 82 -17.65 -0.97 7.88
C ASN A 82 -16.74 -2.22 7.88
N GLY A 83 -16.27 -2.67 6.72
CA GLY A 83 -15.50 -3.91 6.59
C GLY A 83 -14.42 -3.84 5.53
N TYR A 84 -13.68 -4.92 5.38
CA TYR A 84 -12.73 -5.09 4.27
C TYR A 84 -13.51 -5.35 2.97
N LEU A 85 -12.89 -5.07 1.81
CA LEU A 85 -13.36 -5.63 0.54
C LEU A 85 -13.16 -7.16 0.56
N ASP A 86 -14.24 -7.92 0.41
CA ASP A 86 -14.23 -9.40 0.45
C ASP A 86 -14.11 -10.03 -0.95
N LEU A 87 -13.89 -11.35 -1.06
CA LEU A 87 -13.84 -12.05 -2.35
C LEU A 87 -15.06 -11.81 -3.22
N ALA A 88 -16.25 -11.76 -2.63
CA ALA A 88 -17.48 -11.55 -3.39
C ALA A 88 -17.43 -10.19 -4.10
N SER A 89 -16.96 -9.16 -3.41
CA SER A 89 -16.74 -7.83 -3.98
C SER A 89 -15.71 -7.86 -5.10
N TYR A 90 -14.59 -8.57 -4.93
CA TYR A 90 -13.55 -8.71 -5.97
C TYR A 90 -14.04 -9.53 -7.19
N GLY A 91 -14.78 -10.61 -6.96
CA GLY A 91 -15.36 -11.43 -8.02
C GLY A 91 -16.42 -10.67 -8.84
N LEU A 92 -17.21 -9.81 -8.21
CA LEU A 92 -18.20 -8.97 -8.89
C LEU A 92 -17.56 -7.92 -9.81
N ILE A 93 -16.35 -7.46 -9.47
CA ILE A 93 -15.61 -6.49 -10.27
C ILE A 93 -14.59 -7.16 -11.22
N GLY A 94 -14.52 -8.49 -11.24
CA GLY A 94 -13.61 -9.24 -12.11
C GLY A 94 -12.14 -9.13 -11.75
N SER A 95 -11.84 -8.88 -10.47
CA SER A 95 -10.49 -8.75 -9.92
C SER A 95 -10.14 -9.96 -9.05
N PHE A 96 -8.86 -10.31 -8.96
CA PHE A 96 -8.40 -11.46 -8.19
C PHE A 96 -7.53 -10.99 -7.02
N ALA A 97 -7.90 -11.40 -5.80
CA ALA A 97 -7.12 -11.09 -4.60
C ALA A 97 -5.66 -11.59 -4.69
N SER A 98 -5.43 -12.66 -5.47
CA SER A 98 -4.11 -13.23 -5.74
C SER A 98 -3.12 -12.29 -6.41
N ASP A 99 -3.62 -11.24 -7.07
CA ASP A 99 -2.77 -10.28 -7.75
C ASP A 99 -2.18 -9.26 -6.77
N ALA A 100 -2.73 -9.16 -5.56
CA ALA A 100 -2.29 -8.20 -4.56
C ALA A 100 -0.91 -8.54 -3.98
N TYR A 101 -0.13 -7.50 -3.69
CA TYR A 101 1.12 -7.63 -2.95
C TYR A 101 1.41 -6.37 -2.13
N VAL A 102 2.26 -6.53 -1.10
CA VAL A 102 2.90 -5.42 -0.38
C VAL A 102 4.39 -5.45 -0.62
N PHE A 103 5.04 -4.29 -0.55
CA PHE A 103 6.48 -4.19 -0.77
C PHE A 103 7.14 -3.20 0.17
N SER A 104 8.46 -3.36 0.31
CA SER A 104 9.32 -2.47 1.09
C SER A 104 10.67 -2.29 0.42
N VAL A 105 11.19 -1.08 0.49
CA VAL A 105 12.54 -0.70 0.07
C VAL A 105 13.15 0.16 1.16
N LEU A 106 14.19 -0.35 1.83
CA LEU A 106 14.93 0.42 2.84
C LEU A 106 15.95 1.33 2.16
N GLY A 107 15.91 2.61 2.49
CA GLY A 107 16.78 3.65 1.92
C GLY A 107 16.03 4.66 1.04
N ASP A 108 16.77 5.31 0.15
CA ASP A 108 16.27 6.31 -0.79
C ASP A 108 16.84 6.09 -2.21
N GLU A 109 16.51 7.00 -3.12
CA GLU A 109 16.95 6.98 -4.52
C GLU A 109 18.47 6.84 -4.72
N THR A 110 19.26 7.36 -3.78
CA THR A 110 20.74 7.36 -3.89
C THR A 110 21.38 6.15 -3.24
N SER A 111 20.75 5.61 -2.19
CA SER A 111 21.28 4.49 -1.42
C SER A 111 20.13 3.68 -0.83
N HIS A 112 19.87 2.51 -1.40
CA HIS A 112 18.85 1.60 -0.92
C HIS A 112 19.28 0.13 -0.97
N GLY A 113 18.67 -0.68 -0.11
CA GLY A 113 18.74 -2.13 -0.16
C GLY A 113 17.90 -2.72 -1.30
N PRO A 114 17.98 -4.05 -1.52
CA PRO A 114 17.18 -4.72 -2.54
C PRO A 114 15.68 -4.62 -2.20
N PRO A 115 14.82 -4.18 -3.14
CA PRO A 115 13.37 -4.18 -2.95
C PRO A 115 12.85 -5.56 -2.56
N GLN A 116 11.98 -5.61 -1.56
CA GLN A 116 11.32 -6.84 -1.07
C GLN A 116 9.82 -6.80 -1.38
N VAL A 117 9.24 -7.96 -1.68
CA VAL A 117 7.82 -8.10 -2.00
C VAL A 117 7.22 -9.32 -1.32
N TRP A 118 5.96 -9.20 -0.90
CA TRP A 118 5.16 -10.29 -0.36
C TRP A 118 3.81 -10.30 -1.05
N HIS A 119 3.57 -11.36 -1.83
CA HIS A 119 2.31 -11.59 -2.52
C HIS A 119 1.25 -12.12 -1.56
N TRP A 120 -0.01 -12.07 -1.99
CA TRP A 120 -1.11 -12.70 -1.27
C TRP A 120 -0.77 -14.15 -0.89
N SER A 121 -0.95 -14.49 0.39
CA SER A 121 -0.57 -15.78 0.97
C SER A 121 -1.61 -16.88 0.76
N GLY A 122 -2.85 -16.49 0.38
CA GLY A 122 -4.00 -17.38 0.36
C GLY A 122 -4.66 -17.59 1.73
N HIS A 123 -4.21 -16.94 2.81
CA HIS A 123 -4.72 -17.17 4.16
C HIS A 123 -6.10 -16.56 4.43
N ASN A 124 -6.31 -15.31 3.99
CA ASN A 124 -7.56 -14.57 4.10
C ASN A 124 -7.65 -13.53 2.97
N GLU A 125 -8.75 -12.80 2.85
CA GLU A 125 -9.00 -11.86 1.74
C GLU A 125 -9.08 -10.41 2.20
N LEU A 126 -8.51 -10.11 3.38
CA LEU A 126 -8.61 -8.82 4.03
C LEU A 126 -7.63 -7.82 3.39
N LEU A 127 -7.81 -7.51 2.10
CA LEU A 127 -6.84 -6.73 1.32
C LEU A 127 -6.85 -5.23 1.65
N LEU A 128 -8.03 -4.60 1.63
CA LEU A 128 -8.18 -3.16 1.88
C LEU A 128 -9.35 -2.91 2.82
N HIS A 129 -9.11 -2.10 3.85
CA HIS A 129 -10.14 -1.51 4.70
C HIS A 129 -9.93 0.00 4.76
N ALA A 130 -10.97 0.76 4.39
CA ALA A 130 -10.98 2.21 4.47
C ALA A 130 -12.38 2.65 4.91
N PRO A 131 -12.62 2.90 6.21
CA PRO A 131 -13.95 3.22 6.70
C PRO A 131 -14.53 4.49 6.08
N ALA A 132 -15.86 4.58 6.05
CA ALA A 132 -16.58 5.68 5.40
C ALA A 132 -16.25 7.08 5.97
N ASN A 133 -15.81 7.14 7.22
CA ASN A 133 -15.36 8.37 7.87
C ASN A 133 -13.91 8.77 7.52
N ALA A 134 -13.20 7.95 6.72
CA ALA A 134 -11.80 8.12 6.36
C ALA A 134 -10.88 8.34 7.58
N SER A 135 -11.12 7.64 8.69
CA SER A 135 -10.28 7.74 9.89
C SER A 135 -8.90 7.11 9.69
N GLU A 136 -8.83 6.05 8.88
CA GLU A 136 -7.64 5.26 8.62
C GLU A 136 -7.78 4.47 7.32
N LEU A 137 -6.65 4.00 6.79
CA LEU A 137 -6.61 3.04 5.68
C LEU A 137 -5.69 1.90 6.09
N PHE A 138 -6.17 0.67 5.91
CA PHE A 138 -5.41 -0.54 6.18
C PHE A 138 -5.27 -1.38 4.93
N VAL A 139 -4.07 -1.89 4.72
CA VAL A 139 -3.77 -2.92 3.73
C VAL A 139 -3.35 -4.19 4.47
N GLY A 140 -4.06 -5.28 4.21
CA GLY A 140 -3.89 -6.55 4.93
C GLY A 140 -4.70 -6.62 6.23
N GLY A 141 -5.06 -7.84 6.63
CA GLY A 141 -5.77 -8.16 7.87
C GLY A 141 -5.17 -9.36 8.60
N ASP A 142 -5.68 -9.60 9.82
CA ASP A 142 -5.07 -10.47 10.83
C ASP A 142 -3.61 -10.06 11.11
N GLY A 143 -3.46 -8.76 11.39
CA GLY A 143 -2.20 -8.03 11.38
C GLY A 143 -2.12 -7.14 10.15
N VAL A 144 -1.98 -5.82 10.34
CA VAL A 144 -2.03 -4.85 9.25
C VAL A 144 -0.63 -4.67 8.66
N ALA A 145 -0.44 -5.03 7.38
CA ALA A 145 0.85 -4.89 6.72
C ALA A 145 1.24 -3.41 6.55
N LEU A 146 0.26 -2.55 6.24
CA LEU A 146 0.46 -1.13 6.04
C LEU A 146 -0.78 -0.37 6.51
N SER A 147 -0.59 0.59 7.41
CA SER A 147 -1.65 1.49 7.86
C SER A 147 -1.31 2.95 7.53
N LEU A 148 -2.35 3.77 7.37
CA LEU A 148 -2.26 5.21 7.19
C LEU A 148 -3.34 5.90 8.01
N ASP A 149 -2.96 6.95 8.73
CA ASP A 149 -3.93 7.78 9.44
C ASP A 149 -4.67 8.76 8.50
N HIS A 150 -5.77 9.34 9.00
CA HIS A 150 -6.56 10.33 8.27
C HIS A 150 -5.77 11.57 7.79
N THR A 151 -4.63 11.88 8.40
CA THR A 151 -3.79 13.04 8.03
C THR A 151 -2.73 12.70 6.98
N LEU A 152 -2.61 11.43 6.60
CA LEU A 152 -1.50 10.90 5.78
C LEU A 152 -0.13 11.27 6.37
N GLY A 153 -0.04 11.43 7.70
CA GLY A 153 1.16 11.87 8.39
C GLY A 153 1.85 10.75 9.16
N ARG A 154 1.09 9.72 9.56
CA ARG A 154 1.59 8.57 10.31
C ARG A 154 0.98 7.28 9.79
N GLY A 155 1.66 6.20 10.10
CA GLY A 155 1.19 4.86 9.86
C GLY A 155 2.04 3.84 10.62
N SER A 156 1.67 2.59 10.45
CA SER A 156 2.31 1.46 11.11
C SER A 156 2.30 0.22 10.24
N THR A 157 3.22 -0.68 10.52
CA THR A 157 3.35 -1.98 9.84
C THR A 157 3.53 -3.09 10.87
N ALA A 158 2.88 -4.22 10.64
CA ALA A 158 2.95 -5.42 11.48
C ALA A 158 3.14 -6.67 10.61
N CYS A 159 3.42 -7.80 11.26
CA CYS A 159 3.30 -9.10 10.59
C CYS A 159 1.85 -9.27 10.11
N CYS A 160 1.65 -9.72 8.88
CA CYS A 160 0.33 -9.76 8.24
C CYS A 160 0.06 -11.14 7.65
N ALA A 161 -1.04 -11.77 8.08
CA ALA A 161 -1.40 -13.09 7.56
C ALA A 161 -1.81 -13.04 6.09
N THR A 162 -2.48 -11.97 5.63
CA THR A 162 -2.94 -11.78 4.24
C THR A 162 -1.81 -11.91 3.21
N PHE A 163 -0.62 -11.41 3.54
CA PHE A 163 0.54 -11.43 2.63
C PHE A 163 1.64 -12.38 3.12
N GLY A 164 1.48 -13.00 4.30
CA GLY A 164 2.55 -13.75 4.94
C GLY A 164 3.81 -12.90 5.17
N SER A 165 3.65 -11.58 5.28
CA SER A 165 4.75 -10.64 5.39
C SER A 165 5.16 -10.46 6.85
N PRO A 166 6.46 -10.21 7.12
CA PRO A 166 6.85 -9.60 8.38
C PRO A 166 6.37 -8.14 8.44
N GLN A 167 6.74 -7.43 9.49
CA GLN A 167 6.76 -5.96 9.46
C GLN A 167 7.58 -5.51 8.25
N LEU A 168 7.06 -4.54 7.50
CA LEU A 168 7.70 -4.05 6.28
C LEU A 168 8.94 -3.18 6.58
N LEU A 169 9.09 -2.77 7.83
CA LEU A 169 10.23 -2.03 8.36
C LEU A 169 10.88 -2.83 9.49
N PRO A 170 12.21 -2.73 9.64
CA PRO A 170 12.89 -3.36 10.76
C PRO A 170 12.39 -2.77 12.09
N PRO A 171 12.20 -3.61 13.13
CA PRO A 171 11.88 -3.12 14.46
C PRO A 171 13.03 -2.30 15.03
N GLU A 172 12.72 -1.40 15.96
CA GLU A 172 13.76 -0.68 16.69
C GLU A 172 14.61 -1.63 17.55
N PRO A 173 15.90 -1.33 17.74
CA PRO A 173 16.74 -2.10 18.65
C PRO A 173 16.12 -2.16 20.06
N GLY A 174 15.82 -3.37 20.54
CA GLY A 174 15.21 -3.59 21.85
C GLY A 174 13.68 -3.50 21.89
N ALA A 175 13.02 -3.29 20.74
CA ALA A 175 11.57 -3.43 20.66
C ALA A 175 11.15 -4.89 20.91
N PRO A 176 10.03 -5.15 21.62
CA PRO A 176 9.50 -6.50 21.77
C PRO A 176 9.14 -7.10 20.41
N GLU A 177 9.53 -8.36 20.18
CA GLU A 177 9.16 -9.08 18.96
C GLU A 177 7.64 -9.12 18.78
N GLY A 178 7.17 -8.96 17.55
CA GLY A 178 5.76 -9.06 17.18
C GLY A 178 4.90 -7.82 17.39
N LYS A 179 5.45 -6.68 17.85
CA LYS A 179 4.70 -5.40 17.89
C LYS A 179 4.69 -4.67 16.55
N SER A 180 3.69 -3.83 16.31
CA SER A 180 3.71 -2.93 15.14
C SER A 180 4.89 -1.96 15.20
N VAL A 181 5.42 -1.61 14.04
CA VAL A 181 6.45 -0.58 13.85
C VAL A 181 5.78 0.66 13.29
N GLU A 182 5.87 1.75 14.02
CA GLU A 182 5.35 3.05 13.62
C GLU A 182 6.32 3.78 12.68
N TYR A 183 5.77 4.58 11.76
CA TYR A 183 6.54 5.41 10.85
C TYR A 183 5.85 6.76 10.62
N VAL A 184 6.67 7.75 10.24
CA VAL A 184 6.21 9.05 9.79
C VAL A 184 6.13 9.03 8.27
N VAL A 185 4.98 9.41 7.73
CA VAL A 185 4.77 9.52 6.29
C VAL A 185 5.29 10.88 5.83
N LEU A 186 6.17 10.87 4.83
CA LEU A 186 6.76 12.07 4.25
C LEU A 186 6.04 12.49 2.96
N ASP A 187 5.48 11.52 2.23
CA ASP A 187 4.76 11.74 0.99
C ASP A 187 3.98 10.47 0.58
N VAL A 188 2.92 10.66 -0.20
CA VAL A 188 2.04 9.58 -0.68
C VAL A 188 1.72 9.82 -2.16
N GLU A 189 1.87 8.78 -2.98
CA GLU A 189 1.43 8.75 -4.37
C GLU A 189 0.59 7.49 -4.62
N VAL A 190 -0.43 7.61 -5.47
CA VAL A 190 -1.22 6.48 -5.99
C VAL A 190 -1.23 6.53 -7.50
N PHE A 191 -1.01 5.38 -8.12
CA PHE A 191 -1.02 5.20 -9.56
C PHE A 191 -2.09 4.19 -9.96
N GLU A 192 -2.96 4.55 -10.89
CA GLU A 192 -3.83 3.63 -11.61
C GLU A 192 -3.05 2.97 -12.74
N LEU A 193 -3.28 1.68 -13.01
CA LEU A 193 -2.79 1.05 -14.24
C LEU A 193 -3.93 0.97 -15.26
N ASP A 194 -3.85 1.82 -16.27
CA ASP A 194 -4.78 1.93 -17.41
C ASP A 194 -4.17 1.31 -18.68
#